data_AF-A0A3D8S6G6-F1
#
_entry.id   AF-A0A3D8S6G6-F1
#
_cell.length_a   1.000
_cell.length_b   1.000
_cell.length_c   1.000
_cell.angle_alpha   90.00
_cell.angle_beta   90.00
_cell.angle_gamma   90.00
#
_symmetry.space_group_name_H-M   'P 1'
#
loop_
_entity.id
_entity.type
_entity.pdbx_description
1 polymer ?
#
loop_
_entity_poly.entity_id
_entity_poly.type
_entity_poly.pdbx_seq_one_letter_code
_entity_poly.pdbx_strand_id
1 'polypeptide(L)'
;MTLSDPPRAALSTLETRHLELVRNTVLRILSTKQAEDVFAEVADGLPTQETAKYKPHCDEEELDDRTQPSARARDLVRTWRSDFDLGSLELESNVISTYQQTPLQAREFKARLIEITAVVIHTLAALLFSHTNHPPYKKPPPKNKIVMVDGWPQVTDELVPSRVPTYLYHNDYLDDDIYPLGIADIAAYWAETHLFGGVVVFYQGDNETELPTDLLPPSSLPLDDKRFLDVYLHPDCRFKVFRLSDAQIDQFVGFGVHGEPSASSPFPLKPERNTVRLFPAIAMSHYNVYRSKNDRKVREIDIARLNWGGRMEDDPQMMELVEERKKAELKQGNDGI
;
A
#
# COMPACT_ATOMS: atom_id res chain seq x y z
N MET A 1 -5.79 -16.62 -24.63
CA MET A 1 -4.82 -15.66 -25.18
C MET A 1 -3.82 -15.39 -24.08
N THR A 2 -2.58 -15.87 -24.21
CA THR A 2 -1.49 -15.47 -23.33
C THR A 2 -1.25 -13.98 -23.56
N LEU A 3 -1.59 -13.15 -22.58
CA LEU A 3 -1.14 -11.76 -22.56
C LEU A 3 0.39 -11.82 -22.66
N SER A 4 0.94 -11.25 -23.72
CA SER A 4 2.40 -11.06 -23.82
C SER A 4 2.83 -10.30 -22.58
N ASP A 5 3.88 -10.76 -21.90
CA ASP A 5 4.48 -10.00 -20.82
C ASP A 5 4.82 -8.59 -21.32
N PRO A 6 4.54 -7.54 -20.55
CA PRO A 6 4.88 -6.19 -20.93
C PRO A 6 6.41 -6.08 -21.12
N PRO A 7 6.88 -5.30 -22.12
CA PRO A 7 8.31 -5.14 -22.34
C PRO A 7 8.96 -4.58 -21.07
N ARG A 8 10.13 -5.12 -20.72
CA ARG A 8 10.92 -4.69 -19.56
C ARG A 8 12.23 -4.04 -20.00
N ALA A 9 12.73 -3.12 -19.19
CA ALA A 9 14.03 -2.49 -19.37
C ALA A 9 14.73 -2.34 -18.01
N ALA A 10 16.06 -2.36 -18.01
CA ALA A 10 16.85 -2.15 -16.81
C ALA A 10 16.84 -0.68 -16.39
N LEU A 11 16.86 -0.39 -15.08
CA LEU A 11 16.96 0.98 -14.57
C LEU A 11 18.19 1.72 -15.11
N SER A 12 19.29 1.01 -15.39
CA SER A 12 20.51 1.59 -15.96
C SER A 12 20.33 2.21 -17.35
N THR A 13 19.19 2.01 -18.03
CA THR A 13 18.89 2.66 -19.31
C THR A 13 18.39 4.10 -19.14
N LEU A 14 18.04 4.52 -17.93
CA LEU A 14 17.68 5.91 -17.64
C LEU A 14 18.89 6.84 -17.88
N GLU A 15 18.62 8.08 -18.25
CA GLU A 15 19.66 9.12 -18.27
C GLU A 15 20.24 9.30 -16.86
N THR A 16 21.53 9.65 -16.80
CA THR A 16 22.32 9.71 -15.56
C THR A 16 21.59 10.44 -14.43
N ARG A 17 20.99 11.60 -14.71
CA ARG A 17 20.33 12.41 -13.68
C ARG A 17 19.02 11.78 -13.18
N HIS A 18 18.22 11.18 -14.06
CA HIS A 18 17.02 10.45 -13.67
C HIS A 18 17.38 9.20 -12.85
N LEU A 19 18.40 8.46 -13.28
CA LEU A 19 18.90 7.29 -12.55
C LEU A 19 19.40 7.66 -11.14
N GLU A 20 20.17 8.73 -11.01
CA GLU A 20 20.68 9.21 -9.72
C GLU A 20 19.54 9.56 -8.76
N LEU A 21 18.50 10.24 -9.24
CA LEU A 21 17.37 10.66 -8.41
C LEU A 21 16.56 9.47 -7.88
N VAL A 22 16.22 8.50 -8.73
CA VAL A 22 15.53 7.28 -8.26
C VAL A 22 16.43 6.45 -7.36
N ARG A 23 17.72 6.30 -7.69
CA ARG A 23 18.68 5.54 -6.88
C ARG A 23 18.82 6.12 -5.48
N ASN A 24 19.05 7.43 -5.38
CA ASN A 24 19.18 8.10 -4.09
C ASN A 24 17.89 7.97 -3.27
N THR A 25 16.74 8.16 -3.90
CA THR A 25 15.43 8.04 -3.25
C THR A 25 15.21 6.64 -2.67
N VAL A 26 15.42 5.59 -3.48
CA VAL A 26 15.24 4.19 -3.08
C VAL A 26 16.22 3.80 -1.98
N LEU A 27 17.52 4.08 -2.16
CA LEU A 27 18.54 3.74 -1.16
C LEU A 27 18.28 4.42 0.18
N ARG A 28 17.80 5.66 0.15
CA ARG A 28 17.44 6.38 1.36
C ARG A 28 16.24 5.76 2.05
N ILE A 29 15.19 5.39 1.32
CA ILE A 29 14.04 4.68 1.87
C ILE A 29 14.50 3.36 2.53
N LEU A 30 15.30 2.57 1.81
CA LEU A 30 15.85 1.30 2.30
C LEU A 30 16.82 1.45 3.49
N SER A 31 17.35 2.66 3.73
CA SER A 31 18.18 2.96 4.90
C SER A 31 17.37 3.18 6.19
N THR A 32 16.05 3.37 6.08
CA THR A 32 15.18 3.60 7.24
C THR A 32 14.95 2.32 8.04
N LYS A 33 14.75 2.47 9.35
CA LYS A 33 14.35 1.35 10.23
C LYS A 33 13.03 0.71 9.77
N GLN A 34 12.07 1.52 9.33
CA GLN A 34 10.79 1.03 8.81
C GLN A 34 10.99 0.07 7.63
N ALA A 35 11.84 0.45 6.66
CA ALA A 35 12.14 -0.43 5.53
C ALA A 35 12.88 -1.70 5.96
N GLU A 36 13.85 -1.60 6.88
CA GLU A 36 14.54 -2.78 7.41
C GLU A 36 13.55 -3.76 8.07
N ASP A 37 12.65 -3.27 8.92
CA ASP A 37 11.66 -4.10 9.61
C ASP A 37 10.68 -4.73 8.59
N VAL A 38 10.13 -3.95 7.65
CA VAL A 38 9.21 -4.45 6.61
C VAL A 38 9.87 -5.51 5.73
N PHE A 39 11.06 -5.24 5.20
CA PHE A 39 11.77 -6.21 4.36
C PHE A 39 12.19 -7.46 5.16
N ALA A 40 12.42 -7.34 6.47
CA ALA A 40 12.69 -8.50 7.32
C ALA A 40 11.44 -9.36 7.53
N GLU A 41 10.25 -8.76 7.67
CA GLU A 41 8.98 -9.52 7.67
C GLU A 41 8.76 -10.23 6.32
N VAL A 42 9.08 -9.55 5.19
CA VAL A 42 9.08 -10.17 3.85
C VAL A 42 10.02 -11.38 3.79
N ALA A 43 11.25 -11.23 4.25
CA ALA A 43 12.22 -12.33 4.27
C ALA A 43 11.80 -13.50 5.17
N ASP A 44 11.14 -13.21 6.30
CA ASP A 44 10.60 -14.23 7.19
C ASP A 44 9.33 -14.91 6.61
N GLY A 45 8.62 -14.23 5.70
CA GLY A 45 7.29 -14.63 5.23
C GLY A 45 6.21 -14.54 6.30
N LEU A 46 6.46 -13.79 7.38
CA LEU A 46 5.57 -13.68 8.54
C LEU A 46 5.51 -12.24 9.05
N PRO A 47 4.29 -11.71 9.27
CA PRO A 47 4.12 -10.39 9.85
C PRO A 47 4.51 -10.39 11.33
N THR A 48 4.62 -9.20 11.92
CA THR A 48 4.61 -9.02 13.38
C THR A 48 3.18 -8.84 13.88
N GLN A 49 2.97 -8.94 15.19
CA GLN A 49 1.67 -8.67 15.82
C GLN A 49 1.13 -7.29 15.43
N GLU A 50 1.99 -6.26 15.40
CA GLU A 50 1.60 -4.89 15.07
C GLU A 50 1.17 -4.74 13.61
N THR A 51 1.83 -5.44 12.67
CA THR A 51 1.46 -5.40 11.25
C THR A 51 0.27 -6.31 10.95
N ALA A 52 0.02 -7.33 11.76
CA ALA A 52 -1.13 -8.24 11.66
C ALA A 52 -2.40 -7.75 12.36
N LYS A 53 -2.34 -6.72 13.24
CA LYS A 53 -3.44 -6.33 14.16
C LYS A 53 -4.82 -6.07 13.52
N TYR A 54 -4.87 -5.70 12.25
CA TYR A 54 -6.12 -5.42 11.53
C TYR A 54 -6.53 -6.57 10.60
N LYS A 55 -5.89 -7.73 10.71
CA LYS A 55 -6.16 -8.91 9.89
C LYS A 55 -7.03 -9.87 10.68
N PRO A 56 -8.33 -9.97 10.38
CA PRO A 56 -9.26 -10.85 11.11
C PRO A 56 -8.93 -12.35 10.94
N HIS A 57 -7.96 -12.68 10.10
CA HIS A 57 -7.49 -14.04 9.89
C HIS A 57 -6.22 -14.37 10.67
N CYS A 58 -5.57 -13.40 11.33
CA CYS A 58 -4.28 -13.55 11.99
C CYS A 58 -4.35 -13.69 13.52
N ASP A 59 -5.52 -13.99 14.10
CA ASP A 59 -5.64 -14.41 15.50
C ASP A 59 -5.00 -15.81 15.63
N GLU A 60 -3.68 -15.85 15.83
CA GLU A 60 -2.89 -17.07 15.85
C GLU A 60 -1.80 -16.99 16.92
N GLU A 61 -1.68 -18.07 17.71
CA GLU A 61 -0.66 -18.23 18.75
C GLU A 61 0.76 -18.02 18.20
N GLU A 62 1.02 -18.36 16.93
CA GLU A 62 2.34 -18.16 16.29
C GLU A 62 2.72 -16.69 16.09
N LEU A 63 1.73 -15.79 16.07
CA LEU A 63 1.92 -14.35 15.89
C LEU A 63 1.81 -13.57 17.20
N ASP A 64 1.18 -14.12 18.24
CA ASP A 64 0.89 -13.44 19.51
C ASP A 64 2.14 -12.91 20.20
N ASP A 65 3.26 -13.64 20.13
CA ASP A 65 4.52 -13.24 20.76
C ASP A 65 5.51 -12.55 19.79
N ARG A 66 5.15 -12.43 18.49
CA ARG A 66 6.05 -11.93 17.45
C ARG A 66 6.01 -10.41 17.36
N THR A 67 6.68 -9.75 18.29
CA THR A 67 6.76 -8.28 18.35
C THR A 67 7.76 -7.66 17.36
N GLN A 68 8.70 -8.46 16.83
CA GLN A 68 9.73 -7.99 15.89
C GLN A 68 10.06 -9.07 14.84
N PRO A 69 10.59 -8.67 13.67
CA PRO A 69 11.16 -9.61 12.71
C PRO A 69 12.31 -10.40 13.31
N SER A 70 12.59 -11.59 12.75
CA SER A 70 13.67 -12.43 13.25
C SER A 70 15.03 -11.76 13.05
N ALA A 71 15.97 -11.99 13.98
CA ALA A 71 17.33 -11.47 13.85
C ALA A 71 17.99 -11.95 12.55
N ARG A 72 17.76 -13.22 12.19
CA ARG A 72 18.22 -13.82 10.93
C ARG A 72 17.71 -13.06 9.71
N ALA A 73 16.41 -12.71 9.67
CA ALA A 73 15.85 -11.97 8.54
C ALA A 73 16.41 -10.55 8.46
N ARG A 74 16.60 -9.86 9.58
CA ARG A 74 17.24 -8.54 9.59
C ARG A 74 18.67 -8.59 9.06
N ASP A 75 19.46 -9.57 9.48
CA ASP A 75 20.84 -9.73 9.00
C ASP A 75 20.88 -10.09 7.51
N LEU A 76 19.94 -10.92 7.05
CA LEU A 76 19.77 -11.22 5.62
C LEU A 76 19.44 -9.94 4.84
N VAL A 77 18.48 -9.14 5.29
CA VAL A 77 18.09 -7.88 4.62
C VAL A 77 19.24 -6.88 4.58
N ARG A 78 20.04 -6.77 5.65
CA ARG A 78 21.22 -5.91 5.68
C ARG A 78 22.25 -6.32 4.64
N THR A 79 22.50 -7.63 4.50
CA THR A 79 23.41 -8.21 3.51
C THR A 79 22.87 -8.04 2.10
N TRP A 80 21.59 -8.37 1.88
CA TRP A 80 20.92 -8.19 0.60
C TRP A 80 20.95 -6.72 0.15
N ARG A 81 20.74 -5.77 1.07
CA ARG A 81 20.81 -4.33 0.78
C ARG A 81 22.23 -3.87 0.40
N SER A 82 23.29 -4.45 0.97
CA SER A 82 24.67 -4.07 0.62
C SER A 82 25.09 -4.60 -0.75
N ASP A 83 24.55 -5.75 -1.15
CA ASP A 83 25.05 -6.48 -2.31
C ASP A 83 24.24 -6.20 -3.60
N PHE A 84 23.00 -5.72 -3.44
CA PHE A 84 22.08 -5.55 -4.56
C PHE A 84 22.43 -4.35 -5.47
N ASP A 85 22.57 -4.61 -6.78
CA ASP A 85 22.72 -3.56 -7.79
C ASP A 85 21.38 -3.08 -8.36
N LEU A 86 20.95 -1.92 -7.89
CA LEU A 86 19.75 -1.26 -8.38
C LEU A 86 19.76 -0.97 -9.89
N GLY A 87 20.94 -0.78 -10.50
CA GLY A 87 21.03 -0.49 -11.94
C GLY A 87 20.52 -1.64 -12.81
N SER A 88 20.76 -2.88 -12.38
CA SER A 88 20.34 -4.10 -13.08
C SER A 88 18.86 -4.45 -12.93
N LEU A 89 18.12 -3.75 -12.06
CA LEU A 89 16.72 -4.05 -11.81
C LEU A 89 15.88 -3.75 -13.06
N GLU A 90 15.21 -4.77 -13.59
CA GLU A 90 14.32 -4.62 -14.73
C GLU A 90 12.91 -4.27 -14.28
N LEU A 91 12.33 -3.22 -14.86
CA LEU A 91 10.95 -2.79 -14.65
C LEU A 91 10.20 -2.74 -15.98
N GLU A 92 8.89 -2.54 -15.94
CA GLU A 92 8.11 -2.29 -17.15
C GLU A 92 8.63 -1.04 -17.91
N SER A 93 8.88 -1.20 -19.21
CA SER A 93 9.43 -0.15 -20.06
C SER A 93 8.55 1.10 -20.11
N ASN A 94 7.23 0.96 -19.92
CA ASN A 94 6.32 2.09 -19.86
C ASN A 94 6.65 3.03 -18.68
N VAL A 95 6.84 2.45 -17.48
CA VAL A 95 7.19 3.21 -16.27
C VAL A 95 8.53 3.92 -16.44
N ILE A 96 9.55 3.20 -16.95
CA ILE A 96 10.87 3.77 -17.23
C ILE A 96 10.78 4.90 -18.25
N SER A 97 10.12 4.67 -19.38
CA SER A 97 10.02 5.65 -20.46
C SER A 97 9.27 6.91 -20.03
N THR A 98 8.18 6.75 -19.27
CA THR A 98 7.36 7.88 -18.80
C THR A 98 8.11 8.71 -17.77
N TYR A 99 8.82 8.06 -16.84
CA TYR A 99 9.70 8.76 -15.90
C TYR A 99 10.81 9.52 -16.64
N GLN A 100 11.49 8.86 -17.59
CA GLN A 100 12.57 9.44 -18.39
C GLN A 100 12.14 10.67 -19.19
N GLN A 101 10.97 10.61 -19.82
CA GLN A 101 10.46 11.68 -20.67
C GLN A 101 9.90 12.86 -19.87
N THR A 102 9.67 12.71 -18.56
CA THR A 102 9.14 13.79 -17.72
C THR A 102 10.25 14.77 -17.35
N PRO A 103 10.15 16.06 -17.73
CA PRO A 103 11.18 17.05 -17.41
C PRO A 103 11.34 17.24 -15.90
N LEU A 104 12.60 17.32 -15.42
CA LEU A 104 12.90 17.42 -13.97
C LEU A 104 12.30 18.64 -13.27
N GLN A 105 11.96 19.70 -14.02
CA GLN A 105 11.36 20.93 -13.51
C GLN A 105 9.82 20.91 -13.57
N ALA A 106 9.24 19.90 -14.22
CA ALA A 106 7.80 19.75 -14.35
C ALA A 106 7.19 19.35 -12.99
N ARG A 107 5.95 19.77 -12.74
CA ARG A 107 5.25 19.43 -11.49
C ARG A 107 5.02 17.92 -11.38
N GLU A 108 4.72 17.31 -12.52
CA GLU A 108 4.44 15.90 -12.73
C GLU A 108 5.65 15.02 -12.40
N PHE A 109 6.86 15.56 -12.47
CA PHE A 109 8.08 14.83 -12.16
C PHE A 109 8.06 14.21 -10.76
N LYS A 110 7.52 14.94 -9.77
CA LYS A 110 7.43 14.46 -8.39
C LYS A 110 6.56 13.20 -8.29
N ALA A 111 5.41 13.20 -8.94
CA ALA A 111 4.52 12.05 -8.98
C ALA A 111 5.15 10.87 -9.75
N ARG A 112 5.85 11.13 -10.87
CA ARG A 112 6.57 10.08 -11.61
C ARG A 112 7.77 9.51 -10.83
N LEU A 113 8.46 10.32 -10.02
CA LEU A 113 9.49 9.84 -9.10
C LEU A 113 8.88 8.94 -8.02
N ILE A 114 7.73 9.30 -7.46
CA ILE A 114 7.01 8.45 -6.50
C ILE A 114 6.60 7.13 -7.16
N GLU A 115 6.05 7.17 -8.38
CA GLU A 115 5.64 5.98 -9.15
C GLU A 115 6.78 5.01 -9.36
N ILE A 116 7.88 5.47 -9.98
CA ILE A 116 9.02 4.58 -10.25
C ILE A 116 9.63 4.07 -8.94
N THR A 117 9.68 4.88 -7.89
CA THR A 117 10.14 4.46 -6.56
C THR A 117 9.26 3.36 -5.98
N ALA A 118 7.94 3.48 -6.07
CA ALA A 118 7.00 2.48 -5.57
C ALA A 118 7.13 1.17 -6.33
N VAL A 119 7.23 1.22 -7.66
CA VAL A 119 7.43 0.05 -8.53
C VAL A 119 8.77 -0.65 -8.23
N VAL A 120 9.84 0.12 -7.99
CA VAL A 120 11.13 -0.43 -7.59
C VAL A 120 11.03 -1.14 -6.24
N ILE A 121 10.49 -0.48 -5.21
CA ILE A 121 10.33 -1.09 -3.88
C ILE A 121 9.47 -2.35 -3.95
N HIS A 122 8.37 -2.31 -4.71
CA HIS A 122 7.52 -3.47 -4.95
C HIS A 122 8.31 -4.63 -5.55
N THR A 123 9.01 -4.38 -6.65
CA THR A 123 9.82 -5.40 -7.34
C THR A 123 10.88 -5.99 -6.41
N LEU A 124 11.54 -5.14 -5.61
CA LEU A 124 12.52 -5.58 -4.63
C LEU A 124 11.93 -6.49 -3.55
N ALA A 125 10.75 -6.14 -3.01
CA ALA A 125 10.06 -6.95 -2.03
C ALA A 125 9.63 -8.30 -2.61
N ALA A 126 9.10 -8.32 -3.84
CA ALA A 126 8.71 -9.56 -4.53
C ALA A 126 9.92 -10.48 -4.79
N LEU A 127 11.04 -9.91 -5.26
CA LEU A 127 12.27 -10.66 -5.49
C LEU A 127 12.85 -11.22 -4.18
N LEU A 128 12.88 -10.42 -3.12
CA LEU A 128 13.33 -10.87 -1.81
C LEU A 128 12.44 -12.00 -1.28
N PHE A 129 11.12 -11.85 -1.35
CA PHE A 129 10.18 -12.88 -0.93
C PHE A 129 10.41 -14.18 -1.70
N SER A 130 10.52 -14.11 -3.03
CA SER A 130 10.76 -15.27 -3.90
C SER A 130 12.07 -15.98 -3.59
N HIS A 131 13.10 -15.24 -3.18
CA HIS A 131 14.40 -15.79 -2.83
C HIS A 131 14.42 -16.48 -1.46
N THR A 132 13.60 -16.00 -0.53
CA THR A 132 13.63 -16.42 0.88
C THR A 132 12.49 -17.37 1.27
N ASN A 133 11.42 -17.40 0.49
CA ASN A 133 10.23 -18.20 0.73
C ASN A 133 9.92 -19.07 -0.49
N HIS A 134 9.49 -20.30 -0.25
CA HIS A 134 9.16 -21.26 -1.30
C HIS A 134 7.83 -21.96 -1.00
N PRO A 135 7.12 -22.46 -2.02
CA PRO A 135 5.93 -23.27 -1.82
C PRO A 135 6.20 -24.54 -0.99
N PRO A 136 5.29 -24.94 -0.07
CA PRO A 136 4.09 -24.22 0.32
C PRO A 136 4.44 -22.98 1.18
N TYR A 137 3.92 -21.82 0.77
CA TYR A 137 4.13 -20.58 1.52
C TYR A 137 3.45 -20.63 2.88
N LYS A 138 4.06 -19.94 3.87
CA LYS A 138 3.44 -19.71 5.17
C LYS A 138 2.15 -18.92 4.97
N LYS A 139 1.03 -19.48 5.42
CA LYS A 139 -0.31 -18.90 5.29
C LYS A 139 -1.17 -19.32 6.48
N PRO A 140 -2.22 -18.55 6.80
CA PRO A 140 -3.15 -18.89 7.87
C PRO A 140 -3.68 -20.33 7.72
N PRO A 141 -3.89 -21.07 8.81
CA PRO A 141 -4.43 -22.41 8.77
C PRO A 141 -5.89 -22.38 8.30
N PRO A 142 -6.42 -23.52 7.83
CA PRO A 142 -7.85 -23.67 7.58
C PRO A 142 -8.67 -23.33 8.82
N LYS A 143 -9.79 -22.64 8.64
CA LYS A 143 -10.70 -22.27 9.76
C LYS A 143 -12.03 -23.00 9.62
N ASN A 144 -12.68 -23.26 10.76
CA ASN A 144 -14.04 -23.77 10.80
C ASN A 144 -14.99 -22.87 10.00
N LYS A 145 -15.87 -23.48 9.21
CA LYS A 145 -16.87 -22.77 8.42
C LYS A 145 -17.87 -22.10 9.35
N ILE A 146 -18.16 -20.84 9.07
CA ILE A 146 -19.25 -20.12 9.72
C ILE A 146 -20.45 -20.14 8.78
N VAL A 147 -21.59 -20.63 9.27
CA VAL A 147 -22.87 -20.66 8.56
C VAL A 147 -23.89 -19.83 9.31
N MET A 148 -24.84 -19.24 8.60
CA MET A 148 -25.96 -18.52 9.21
C MET A 148 -27.12 -19.50 9.40
N VAL A 149 -27.49 -19.76 10.65
CA VAL A 149 -28.66 -20.59 11.02
C VAL A 149 -29.59 -19.72 11.84
N ASP A 150 -30.83 -19.57 11.37
CA ASP A 150 -31.84 -18.70 11.98
C ASP A 150 -31.36 -17.25 12.23
N GLY A 151 -30.52 -16.73 11.33
CA GLY A 151 -29.97 -15.37 11.41
C GLY A 151 -28.77 -15.20 12.35
N TRP A 152 -28.28 -16.28 12.98
CA TRP A 152 -27.11 -16.26 13.86
C TRP A 152 -25.92 -17.02 13.25
N PRO A 153 -24.68 -16.51 13.43
CA PRO A 153 -23.49 -17.22 13.00
C PRO A 153 -23.27 -18.46 13.88
N GLN A 154 -23.17 -19.63 13.26
CA GLN A 154 -22.79 -20.88 13.91
C GLN A 154 -21.52 -21.42 13.27
N VAL A 155 -20.59 -21.89 14.12
CA VAL A 155 -19.33 -22.51 13.70
C VAL A 155 -19.60 -24.00 13.47
N THR A 156 -19.25 -24.51 12.30
CA THR A 156 -19.35 -25.94 11.99
C THR A 156 -17.99 -26.64 12.11
N ASP A 157 -17.96 -27.96 12.18
CA ASP A 157 -16.72 -28.75 12.17
C ASP A 157 -16.06 -28.83 10.78
N GLU A 158 -16.70 -28.30 9.73
CA GLU A 158 -16.15 -28.28 8.38
C GLU A 158 -15.00 -27.26 8.29
N LEU A 159 -13.79 -27.72 7.99
CA LEU A 159 -12.65 -26.82 7.76
C LEU A 159 -12.69 -26.26 6.34
N VAL A 160 -12.67 -24.92 6.25
CA VAL A 160 -12.53 -24.19 5.00
C VAL A 160 -11.06 -23.81 4.83
N PRO A 161 -10.42 -24.14 3.70
CA PRO A 161 -9.06 -23.71 3.41
C PRO A 161 -8.92 -22.19 3.52
N SER A 162 -7.77 -21.73 4.01
CA SER A 162 -7.46 -20.31 3.97
C SER A 162 -7.54 -19.79 2.54
N ARG A 163 -8.27 -18.67 2.38
CA ARG A 163 -8.48 -18.01 1.09
C ARG A 163 -7.30 -17.11 0.69
N VAL A 164 -6.35 -16.89 1.60
CA VAL A 164 -5.17 -16.07 1.33
C VAL A 164 -3.95 -16.97 1.14
N PRO A 165 -3.10 -16.67 0.14
CA PRO A 165 -1.98 -17.54 -0.23
C PRO A 165 -0.76 -17.40 0.69
N THR A 166 -0.68 -16.32 1.46
CA THR A 166 0.38 -16.03 2.43
C THR A 166 -0.16 -15.18 3.58
N TYR A 167 0.56 -15.07 4.71
CA TYR A 167 0.27 -14.09 5.76
C TYR A 167 0.53 -12.64 5.33
N LEU A 168 1.46 -12.43 4.39
CA LEU A 168 1.83 -11.10 3.90
C LEU A 168 0.94 -10.74 2.70
N TYR A 169 -0.27 -10.26 2.96
CA TYR A 169 -1.23 -9.95 1.90
C TYR A 169 -1.91 -8.61 2.10
N HIS A 170 -2.28 -7.96 1.01
CA HIS A 170 -3.26 -6.87 1.01
C HIS A 170 -4.64 -7.41 0.59
N ASN A 171 -5.73 -7.00 1.27
CA ASN A 171 -7.07 -7.58 1.04
C ASN A 171 -7.60 -7.45 -0.40
N ASP A 172 -7.21 -6.39 -1.10
CA ASP A 172 -7.63 -6.10 -2.48
C ASP A 172 -6.62 -6.50 -3.57
N TYR A 173 -5.43 -7.00 -3.22
CA TYR A 173 -4.40 -7.43 -4.18
C TYR A 173 -4.05 -8.90 -3.93
N LEU A 174 -4.98 -9.79 -4.29
CA LEU A 174 -4.92 -11.24 -4.05
C LEU A 174 -4.95 -12.07 -5.35
N ASP A 175 -4.97 -11.42 -6.51
CA ASP A 175 -5.12 -12.10 -7.80
C ASP A 175 -3.75 -12.59 -8.31
N ASP A 176 -3.17 -13.62 -7.66
CA ASP A 176 -1.83 -14.14 -8.02
C ASP A 176 -1.73 -14.67 -9.44
N ASP A 177 -2.86 -15.01 -10.08
CA ASP A 177 -2.92 -15.52 -11.44
C ASP A 177 -2.64 -14.46 -12.52
N ILE A 178 -2.74 -13.17 -12.19
CA ILE A 178 -2.45 -12.07 -13.13
C ILE A 178 -1.11 -11.38 -12.86
N TYR A 179 -0.40 -11.79 -11.82
CA TYR A 179 0.85 -11.18 -11.40
C TYR A 179 2.08 -11.91 -11.97
N PRO A 180 3.07 -11.19 -12.53
CA PRO A 180 4.26 -11.81 -13.12
C PRO A 180 5.07 -12.70 -12.15
N LEU A 181 5.14 -12.34 -10.86
CA LEU A 181 5.80 -13.11 -9.80
C LEU A 181 4.79 -13.80 -8.85
N GLY A 182 3.51 -13.84 -9.24
CA GLY A 182 2.43 -14.53 -8.53
C GLY A 182 2.29 -14.10 -7.08
N ILE A 183 2.41 -15.05 -6.16
CA ILE A 183 2.26 -14.83 -4.71
C ILE A 183 3.32 -13.85 -4.16
N ALA A 184 4.47 -13.72 -4.80
CA ALA A 184 5.48 -12.77 -4.37
C ALA A 184 5.04 -11.30 -4.57
N ASP A 185 4.26 -11.02 -5.63
CA ASP A 185 3.69 -9.68 -5.84
C ASP A 185 2.61 -9.36 -4.78
N ILE A 186 1.87 -10.37 -4.30
CA ILE A 186 0.95 -10.21 -3.15
C ILE A 186 1.70 -9.73 -1.90
N ALA A 187 2.84 -10.37 -1.60
CA ALA A 187 3.71 -9.97 -0.49
C ALA A 187 4.33 -8.58 -0.71
N ALA A 188 4.60 -8.18 -1.95
CA ALA A 188 5.10 -6.87 -2.29
C ALA A 188 4.06 -5.75 -2.08
N TYR A 189 2.79 -5.97 -2.45
CA TYR A 189 1.72 -5.00 -2.14
C TYR A 189 1.51 -4.84 -0.62
N TRP A 190 1.65 -5.92 0.13
CA TRP A 190 1.69 -5.86 1.59
C TRP A 190 2.87 -4.99 2.07
N ALA A 191 4.07 -5.21 1.53
CA ALA A 191 5.26 -4.44 1.90
C ALA A 191 5.10 -2.94 1.61
N GLU A 192 4.53 -2.58 0.46
CA GLU A 192 4.21 -1.18 0.14
C GLU A 192 3.27 -0.55 1.16
N THR A 193 2.26 -1.30 1.61
CA THR A 193 1.29 -0.81 2.60
C THR A 193 1.97 -0.45 3.92
N HIS A 194 2.84 -1.32 4.40
CA HIS A 194 3.52 -1.12 5.68
C HIS A 194 4.71 -0.17 5.58
N LEU A 195 5.28 0.02 4.39
CA LEU A 195 6.33 1.00 4.17
C LEU A 195 5.76 2.40 3.93
N PHE A 196 4.93 2.57 2.90
CA PHE A 196 4.44 3.89 2.50
C PHE A 196 3.18 4.34 3.25
N GLY A 197 2.43 3.42 3.84
CA GLY A 197 1.10 3.65 4.42
C GLY A 197 -0.06 3.19 3.51
N GLY A 198 0.26 2.66 2.33
CA GLY A 198 -0.68 2.08 1.38
C GLY A 198 0.01 1.73 0.06
N VAL A 199 -0.64 0.93 -0.78
CA VAL A 199 -0.22 0.72 -2.16
C VAL A 199 -0.33 2.03 -2.92
N VAL A 200 0.75 2.43 -3.59
CA VAL A 200 0.80 3.71 -4.31
C VAL A 200 -0.01 3.59 -5.62
N VAL A 201 -1.04 4.41 -5.77
CA VAL A 201 -1.93 4.41 -6.95
C VAL A 201 -2.14 5.85 -7.44
N PHE A 202 -2.49 6.00 -8.71
CA PHE A 202 -2.54 7.30 -9.38
C PHE A 202 -3.90 7.52 -10.03
N TYR A 203 -4.33 8.78 -10.07
CA TYR A 203 -5.45 9.17 -10.94
C TYR A 203 -5.00 9.17 -12.40
N GLN A 204 -5.62 8.33 -13.22
CA GLN A 204 -5.25 8.10 -14.62
C GLN A 204 -6.00 9.00 -15.61
N GLY A 205 -6.83 9.94 -15.13
CA GLY A 205 -7.69 10.76 -15.97
C GLY A 205 -9.07 10.15 -16.21
N ASP A 206 -9.98 10.95 -16.75
CA ASP A 206 -11.30 10.50 -17.15
C ASP A 206 -11.20 9.75 -18.49
N ASN A 207 -11.43 8.44 -18.46
CA ASN A 207 -12.01 7.78 -19.63
C ASN A 207 -13.47 8.26 -19.69
N GLU A 208 -13.98 8.64 -20.87
CA GLU A 208 -15.33 9.19 -21.13
C GLU A 208 -16.49 8.25 -20.69
N THR A 209 -16.59 7.94 -19.41
CA THR A 209 -17.67 7.13 -18.85
C THR A 209 -18.41 8.02 -17.87
N GLU A 210 -19.53 8.55 -18.33
CA GLU A 210 -20.46 9.33 -17.52
C GLU A 210 -20.80 8.55 -16.25
N LEU A 211 -20.44 9.11 -15.10
CA LEU A 211 -20.75 8.52 -13.80
C LEU A 211 -22.25 8.63 -13.53
N PRO A 212 -22.92 7.58 -13.02
CA PRO A 212 -24.25 7.72 -12.45
C PRO A 212 -24.19 8.67 -11.25
N THR A 213 -24.82 9.84 -11.38
CA THR A 213 -24.87 10.90 -10.35
C THR A 213 -25.43 10.43 -9.00
N ASP A 214 -26.15 9.31 -8.98
CA ASP A 214 -26.91 8.82 -7.82
C ASP A 214 -26.06 8.04 -6.81
N LEU A 215 -24.80 7.69 -7.14
CA LEU A 215 -23.86 6.99 -6.25
C LEU A 215 -22.83 7.92 -5.59
N LEU A 216 -22.87 9.21 -5.90
CA LEU A 216 -21.97 10.20 -5.32
C LEU A 216 -22.45 10.57 -3.91
N PRO A 217 -21.61 10.46 -2.85
CA PRO A 217 -21.93 11.14 -1.61
C PRO A 217 -22.04 12.64 -1.88
N PRO A 218 -23.15 13.31 -1.49
CA PRO A 218 -23.30 14.73 -1.70
C PRO A 218 -22.29 15.44 -0.78
N SER A 219 -21.14 15.86 -1.34
CA SER A 219 -20.18 16.87 -0.82
C SER A 219 -18.67 16.53 -0.84
N SER A 220 -18.20 15.36 -1.31
CA SER A 220 -16.77 15.00 -1.08
C SER A 220 -15.78 15.25 -2.22
N LEU A 221 -16.21 15.70 -3.39
CA LEU A 221 -15.30 16.03 -4.49
C LEU A 221 -15.77 17.31 -5.18
N PRO A 222 -15.04 18.43 -5.09
CA PRO A 222 -15.11 19.46 -6.12
C PRO A 222 -14.67 18.79 -7.43
N LEU A 223 -15.62 18.62 -8.34
CA LEU A 223 -15.37 18.09 -9.69
C LEU A 223 -14.38 18.99 -10.48
N ASP A 224 -14.16 20.22 -9.99
CA ASP A 224 -13.37 21.28 -10.63
C ASP A 224 -11.86 21.24 -10.34
N ASP A 225 -11.37 20.35 -9.46
CA ASP A 225 -9.92 20.23 -9.13
C ASP A 225 -9.36 18.81 -9.43
N LYS A 226 -9.82 18.19 -10.53
CA LYS A 226 -9.19 16.99 -11.07
C LYS A 226 -7.85 17.36 -11.69
N ARG A 227 -6.76 17.17 -10.95
CA ARG A 227 -5.42 17.35 -11.51
C ARG A 227 -4.95 15.99 -12.04
N PHE A 228 -4.62 15.95 -13.33
CA PHE A 228 -3.95 14.79 -13.93
C PHE A 228 -2.74 14.40 -13.07
N LEU A 229 -2.61 13.11 -12.74
CA LEU A 229 -1.50 12.56 -11.96
C LEU A 229 -1.49 12.81 -10.44
N ASP A 230 -2.65 13.06 -9.83
CA ASP A 230 -2.76 13.05 -8.36
C ASP A 230 -2.36 11.67 -7.78
N VAL A 231 -1.57 11.70 -6.70
CA VAL A 231 -1.03 10.51 -6.02
C VAL A 231 -1.94 10.12 -4.86
N TYR A 232 -2.25 8.84 -4.76
CA TYR A 232 -3.08 8.28 -3.70
C TYR A 232 -2.36 7.10 -3.04
N LEU A 233 -2.68 6.86 -1.77
CA LEU A 233 -2.30 5.64 -1.07
C LEU A 233 -3.56 4.81 -0.84
N HIS A 234 -3.48 3.53 -1.17
CA HIS A 234 -4.50 2.53 -0.87
C HIS A 234 -4.06 1.73 0.35
N PRO A 235 -4.54 2.07 1.56
CA PRO A 235 -4.21 1.30 2.75
C PRO A 235 -4.99 -0.01 2.74
N ASP A 236 -4.51 -0.97 3.52
CA ASP A 236 -5.13 -2.29 3.66
C ASP A 236 -6.31 -2.28 4.63
N CYS A 237 -6.95 -3.42 4.84
CA CYS A 237 -8.07 -3.62 5.77
C CYS A 237 -9.32 -2.80 5.41
N ARG A 238 -9.52 -2.58 4.11
CA ARG A 238 -10.67 -1.87 3.52
C ARG A 238 -10.76 -0.39 3.91
N PHE A 239 -9.68 0.19 4.42
CA PHE A 239 -9.63 1.64 4.65
C PHE A 239 -9.77 2.42 3.35
N LYS A 240 -10.20 3.67 3.47
CA LYS A 240 -10.42 4.51 2.30
C LYS A 240 -9.07 4.85 1.64
N VAL A 241 -9.04 4.77 0.31
CA VAL A 241 -7.94 5.28 -0.51
C VAL A 241 -7.89 6.79 -0.32
N PHE A 242 -6.73 7.35 0.00
CA PHE A 242 -6.63 8.79 0.30
C PHE A 242 -5.62 9.49 -0.60
N ARG A 243 -5.93 10.73 -0.97
CA ARG A 243 -5.04 11.57 -1.80
C ARG A 243 -3.89 12.12 -0.95
N LEU A 244 -2.69 12.17 -1.50
CA LEU A 244 -1.57 12.89 -0.90
C LEU A 244 -1.70 14.39 -1.15
N SER A 245 -1.39 15.21 -0.13
CA SER A 245 -1.27 16.65 -0.30
C SER A 245 0.01 17.01 -1.08
N ASP A 246 0.04 18.21 -1.70
CA ASP A 246 1.27 18.73 -2.32
C ASP A 246 2.43 18.75 -1.29
N ALA A 247 2.13 19.01 0.00
CA ALA A 247 3.11 18.99 1.08
C ALA A 247 3.67 17.58 1.37
N GLN A 248 2.83 16.54 1.35
CA GLN A 248 3.27 15.15 1.51
C GLN A 248 4.10 14.67 0.33
N ILE A 249 3.74 15.08 -0.89
CA ILE A 249 4.53 14.82 -2.10
C ILE A 249 5.90 15.49 -2.00
N ASP A 250 5.94 16.76 -1.58
CA ASP A 250 7.17 17.51 -1.39
C ASP A 250 8.03 16.91 -0.27
N GLN A 251 7.41 16.41 0.80
CA GLN A 251 8.10 15.71 1.87
C GLN A 251 8.72 14.40 1.38
N PHE A 252 8.00 13.61 0.57
CA PHE A 252 8.52 12.37 -0.03
C PHE A 252 9.74 12.67 -0.90
N VAL A 253 9.60 13.59 -1.85
CA VAL A 253 10.66 13.92 -2.82
C VAL A 253 11.83 14.61 -2.12
N GLY A 254 11.55 15.53 -1.21
CA GLY A 254 12.55 16.22 -0.41
C GLY A 254 13.36 15.25 0.45
N PHE A 255 12.70 14.25 1.06
CA PHE A 255 13.39 13.16 1.74
C PHE A 255 14.31 12.44 0.76
N GLY A 256 13.80 11.87 -0.33
CA GLY A 256 14.59 11.08 -1.27
C GLY A 256 15.79 11.81 -1.89
N VAL A 257 15.59 13.06 -2.33
CA VAL A 257 16.55 13.81 -3.16
C VAL A 257 17.47 14.71 -2.35
N HIS A 258 16.96 15.35 -1.29
CA HIS A 258 17.65 16.48 -0.64
C HIS A 258 17.91 16.30 0.85
N GLY A 259 17.29 15.31 1.50
CA GLY A 259 17.30 15.30 2.95
C GLY A 259 18.70 15.08 3.55
N GLU A 260 18.93 15.61 4.74
CA GLU A 260 20.14 15.28 5.49
C GLU A 260 20.05 13.87 6.10
N PRO A 261 21.16 13.17 6.35
CA PRO A 261 21.14 11.82 6.94
C PRO A 261 20.39 11.73 8.28
N SER A 262 20.26 12.84 8.99
CA SER A 262 19.57 12.99 10.28
C SER A 262 18.06 13.25 10.16
N ALA A 263 17.53 13.50 8.95
CA ALA A 263 16.12 13.82 8.77
C ALA A 263 15.23 12.62 9.13
N SER A 264 14.20 12.86 9.95
CA SER A 264 13.22 11.83 10.30
C SER A 264 12.54 11.28 9.05
N SER A 265 12.35 9.96 9.00
CA SER A 265 11.58 9.31 7.94
C SER A 265 10.14 9.86 7.91
N PRO A 266 9.61 10.21 6.72
CA PRO A 266 8.21 10.62 6.58
C PRO A 266 7.25 9.41 6.55
N PHE A 267 7.79 8.19 6.56
CA PHE A 267 7.03 6.96 6.36
C PHE A 267 6.65 6.28 7.69
N PRO A 268 5.48 5.62 7.76
CA PRO A 268 4.42 5.61 6.73
C PRO A 268 3.65 6.94 6.69
N LEU A 269 3.25 7.36 5.48
CA LEU A 269 2.41 8.54 5.29
C LEU A 269 0.98 8.24 5.77
N LYS A 270 0.34 9.24 6.37
CA LYS A 270 -1.01 9.13 6.94
C LYS A 270 -1.97 10.10 6.27
N PRO A 271 -3.27 9.79 6.21
CA PRO A 271 -4.24 10.72 5.65
C PRO A 271 -4.30 12.00 6.49
N GLU A 272 -4.17 13.16 5.84
CA GLU A 272 -4.43 14.46 6.48
C GLU A 272 -5.93 14.62 6.78
N ARG A 273 -6.29 15.47 7.76
CA ARG A 273 -7.68 15.65 8.21
C ARG A 273 -8.63 15.90 7.03
N ASN A 274 -8.27 16.84 6.16
CA ASN A 274 -9.12 17.31 5.06
C ASN A 274 -8.80 16.66 3.71
N THR A 275 -8.06 15.53 3.69
CA THR A 275 -7.75 14.88 2.42
C THR A 275 -8.99 14.21 1.80
N VAL A 276 -9.00 14.18 0.47
CA VAL A 276 -9.97 13.41 -0.32
C VAL A 276 -9.79 11.93 -0.02
N ARG A 277 -10.90 11.25 0.27
CA ARG A 277 -10.95 9.82 0.58
C ARG A 277 -11.98 9.14 -0.32
N LEU A 278 -11.61 8.00 -0.90
CA LEU A 278 -12.43 7.20 -1.79
C LEU A 278 -12.56 5.79 -1.24
N PHE A 279 -13.74 5.20 -1.37
CA PHE A 279 -13.88 3.76 -1.10
C PHE A 279 -13.03 2.97 -2.12
N PRO A 280 -12.27 1.94 -1.69
CA PRO A 280 -11.42 1.14 -2.57
C PRO A 280 -12.11 0.64 -3.84
N ALA A 281 -13.35 0.17 -3.71
CA ALA A 281 -14.15 -0.33 -4.82
C ALA A 281 -14.43 0.77 -5.86
N ILE A 282 -14.79 1.97 -5.40
CA ILE A 282 -15.15 3.11 -6.25
C ILE A 282 -13.91 3.76 -6.87
N ALA A 283 -12.78 3.78 -6.15
CA ALA A 283 -11.53 4.40 -6.60
C ALA A 283 -11.10 3.86 -7.99
N MET A 284 -11.06 2.54 -8.15
CA MET A 284 -10.66 1.92 -9.42
C MET A 284 -11.80 1.88 -10.46
N SER A 285 -13.03 1.52 -10.06
CA SER A 285 -14.12 1.31 -11.03
C SER A 285 -14.74 2.59 -11.58
N HIS A 286 -14.72 3.68 -10.81
CA HIS A 286 -15.43 4.92 -11.13
C HIS A 286 -14.50 6.14 -11.24
N TYR A 287 -13.41 6.17 -10.48
CA TYR A 287 -12.50 7.32 -10.49
C TYR A 287 -11.19 7.10 -11.25
N ASN A 288 -11.02 5.95 -11.92
CA ASN A 288 -9.77 5.61 -12.63
C ASN A 288 -8.51 5.79 -11.76
N VAL A 289 -8.61 5.48 -10.46
CA VAL A 289 -7.48 5.53 -9.52
C VAL A 289 -6.87 4.14 -9.40
N TYR A 290 -5.76 3.92 -10.08
CA TYR A 290 -4.97 2.67 -10.08
C TYR A 290 -3.57 2.95 -10.62
N ARG A 291 -2.59 2.08 -10.30
CA ARG A 291 -1.26 2.15 -10.93
C ARG A 291 -1.29 1.45 -12.29
N SER A 292 -1.78 0.22 -12.35
CA SER A 292 -2.08 -0.51 -13.58
C SER A 292 -3.50 -1.09 -13.52
N LYS A 293 -4.16 -1.18 -14.69
CA LYS A 293 -5.47 -1.86 -14.80
C LYS A 293 -5.37 -3.35 -14.43
N ASN A 294 -4.17 -3.91 -14.50
CA ASN A 294 -3.90 -5.32 -14.21
C ASN A 294 -3.41 -5.56 -12.78
N ASP A 295 -3.39 -4.54 -11.90
CA ASP A 295 -2.94 -4.74 -10.52
C ASP A 295 -3.98 -5.49 -9.66
N ARG A 296 -5.26 -5.50 -10.06
CA ARG A 296 -6.31 -6.29 -9.39
C ARG A 296 -7.53 -6.43 -10.29
N LYS A 297 -8.31 -7.48 -10.10
CA LYS A 297 -9.59 -7.65 -10.81
C LYS A 297 -10.63 -6.69 -10.23
N VAL A 298 -11.32 -5.96 -11.12
CA VAL A 298 -12.47 -5.14 -10.73
C VAL A 298 -13.59 -6.07 -10.27
N ARG A 299 -13.97 -5.98 -8.99
CA ARG A 299 -15.09 -6.73 -8.43
C ARG A 299 -16.36 -5.89 -8.55
N GLU A 300 -17.48 -6.51 -8.88
CA GLU A 300 -18.79 -5.84 -8.82
C GLU A 300 -19.03 -5.28 -7.42
N ILE A 301 -19.48 -4.02 -7.35
CA ILE A 301 -19.70 -3.33 -6.09
C ILE A 301 -20.98 -3.87 -5.45
N ASP A 302 -20.84 -4.61 -4.35
CA ASP A 302 -21.96 -4.84 -3.42
C ASP A 302 -22.09 -3.63 -2.49
N ILE A 303 -22.96 -2.69 -2.86
CA ILE A 303 -23.20 -1.43 -2.15
C ILE A 303 -23.56 -1.67 -0.67
N ALA A 304 -24.22 -2.79 -0.35
CA ALA A 304 -24.59 -3.14 1.02
C ALA A 304 -23.38 -3.42 1.93
N ARG A 305 -22.20 -3.72 1.35
CA ARG A 305 -20.97 -4.03 2.10
C ARG A 305 -20.02 -2.85 2.27
N LEU A 306 -20.30 -1.69 1.66
CA LEU A 306 -19.44 -0.49 1.73
C LEU A 306 -19.42 0.16 3.13
N ASN A 307 -20.36 -0.17 4.01
CA ASN A 307 -20.52 0.46 5.33
C ASN A 307 -19.83 -0.28 6.49
N TRP A 308 -19.08 -1.37 6.24
CA TRP A 308 -18.54 -2.17 7.34
C TRP A 308 -17.14 -1.70 7.77
N GLY A 309 -17.11 -0.83 8.78
CA GLY A 309 -15.92 -0.50 9.59
C GLY A 309 -14.86 0.35 8.88
N GLY A 310 -14.63 1.56 9.39
CA GLY A 310 -13.54 2.44 8.95
C GLY A 310 -12.58 2.74 10.10
N ARG A 311 -11.36 3.18 9.76
CA ARG A 311 -10.46 3.84 10.72
C ARG A 311 -11.14 5.11 11.24
N MET A 312 -10.86 5.51 12.47
CA MET A 312 -11.37 6.79 12.98
C MET A 312 -10.87 7.95 12.09
N GLU A 313 -9.66 7.82 11.56
CA GLU A 313 -9.03 8.75 10.63
C GLU A 313 -9.72 8.81 9.25
N ASP A 314 -10.62 7.88 8.93
CA ASP A 314 -11.43 7.86 7.70
C ASP A 314 -12.76 8.62 7.84
N ASP A 315 -13.07 9.11 9.05
CA ASP A 315 -14.25 9.87 9.39
C ASP A 315 -13.87 11.15 10.18
N PRO A 316 -13.69 12.29 9.49
CA PRO A 316 -13.34 13.56 10.11
C PRO A 316 -14.35 14.04 11.17
N GLN A 317 -15.63 13.67 11.04
CA GLN A 317 -16.67 14.06 12.01
C GLN A 317 -16.52 13.26 13.30
N MET A 318 -16.21 11.96 13.21
CA MET A 318 -15.91 11.13 14.38
C MET A 318 -14.62 11.58 15.09
N MET A 319 -13.60 12.00 14.35
CA MET A 319 -12.38 12.59 14.93
C MET A 319 -12.70 13.85 15.75
N GLU A 320 -13.55 14.73 15.22
CA GLU A 320 -13.96 15.96 15.90
C GLU A 320 -14.74 15.65 17.19
N LEU A 321 -15.69 14.71 17.14
CA LEU A 321 -16.43 14.26 18.32
C LEU A 321 -15.51 13.70 19.42
N VAL A 322 -14.47 12.95 19.04
CA VAL A 322 -13.49 12.41 20.01
C VAL A 322 -12.61 13.51 20.59
N GLU A 323 -12.18 14.48 19.80
CA GLU A 323 -11.41 15.63 20.29
C GLU A 323 -12.24 16.53 21.22
N GLU A 324 -13.50 16.79 20.87
CA GLU A 324 -14.44 17.53 21.71
C GLU A 324 -14.67 16.83 23.04
N ARG A 325 -14.84 15.50 23.02
CA ARG A 325 -14.98 14.70 24.22
C ARG A 325 -13.73 14.73 25.10
N LYS A 326 -12.53 14.57 24.51
CA LYS A 326 -11.26 14.70 25.24
C LYS A 326 -11.08 16.09 25.85
N LYS A 327 -11.46 17.15 25.12
CA LYS A 327 -11.41 18.54 25.64
C LYS A 327 -12.41 18.75 26.78
N ALA A 328 -13.59 18.14 26.71
CA ALA A 328 -14.59 18.20 27.78
C ALA A 328 -14.12 17.46 29.04
N GLU A 329 -13.50 16.28 28.88
CA GLU A 329 -12.92 15.50 29.99
C GLU A 329 -11.74 16.24 30.65
N LEU A 330 -10.88 16.91 29.87
CA LEU A 330 -9.80 17.75 30.41
C LEU A 330 -10.31 18.97 31.20
N LYS A 331 -11.43 19.56 30.78
CA LYS A 331 -12.06 20.68 31.49
C LYS A 331 -12.67 20.23 32.82
N GLN A 332 -13.33 19.08 32.85
CA GLN A 332 -13.88 18.52 34.09
C GLN A 332 -12.80 18.11 35.11
N GLY A 333 -11.59 17.77 34.66
CA GLY A 333 -10.45 17.50 35.55
C GLY A 333 -9.78 18.74 36.16
N ASN A 334 -9.92 19.92 35.53
CA ASN A 334 -9.35 21.18 36.01
C ASN A 334 -10.30 21.99 36.91
N ASP A 335 -11.60 21.76 36.82
CA ASP A 335 -12.61 22.40 37.69
C ASP A 335 -12.83 21.63 39.02
N GLY A 336 -12.02 20.59 39.28
CA GLY A 336 -12.07 19.73 40.46
C GLY A 336 -10.92 19.90 41.46
N ILE A 337 -10.14 20.99 41.38
CA ILE A 337 -9.08 21.36 42.35
C ILE A 337 -9.47 22.62 43.13
#